data_AF-A0A0C2FJQ3-F1
#
_entry.id   AF-A0A0C2FJQ3-F1
#
_cell.length_a   1.000
_cell.length_b   1.000
_cell.length_c   1.000
_cell.angle_alpha   90.00
_cell.angle_beta   90.00
_cell.angle_gamma   90.00
#
_symmetry.space_group_name_H-M   'P 1'
#
loop_
_entity.id
_entity.type
_entity.pdbx_description
1 polymer ?
#
loop_
_entity_poly.entity_id
_entity_poly.type
_entity_poly.pdbx_seq_one_letter_code
_entity_poly.pdbx_strand_id
1 'polypeptide(L)' 'KCDMDVRKTLYGSIILSGGSTLFQGFGDRLLSEMRRLSPQDTKVRITAPQRREWFWDDK' A
#
# COMPACT_ATOMS: atom_id res chain seq x y z
N LYS A 1 -3.42 17.61 -7.66
CA LYS A 1 -2.00 17.25 -7.90
C LYS A 1 -1.32 17.25 -6.54
N CYS A 2 -1.02 16.09 -5.95
CA CYS A 2 -0.46 16.02 -4.59
C CYS A 2 0.99 16.48 -4.57
N ASP A 3 1.38 17.12 -3.45
CA ASP A 3 2.73 17.58 -3.16
C ASP A 3 3.75 16.43 -3.19
N MET A 4 5.01 16.73 -3.51
CA MET A 4 6.08 15.74 -3.59
C MET A 4 6.32 15.04 -2.24
N ASP A 5 6.24 15.78 -1.14
CA ASP A 5 6.45 15.23 0.21
C ASP A 5 5.27 14.35 0.65
N VAL A 6 4.06 14.71 0.23
CA VAL A 6 2.85 13.91 0.46
C VAL A 6 2.94 12.60 -0.34
N ARG A 7 3.43 12.63 -1.58
CA ARG A 7 3.62 11.39 -2.36
C ARG A 7 4.57 10.41 -1.68
N LYS A 8 5.71 10.89 -1.17
CA LYS A 8 6.67 10.05 -0.45
C LYS A 8 6.02 9.36 0.75
N THR A 9 5.23 10.11 1.51
CA THR A 9 4.50 9.61 2.69
C THR A 9 3.43 8.59 2.31
N LEU A 10 2.66 8.84 1.25
CA LEU A 10 1.60 7.95 0.76
C LEU A 10 2.15 6.62 0.26
N TYR A 11 3.24 6.65 -0.53
CA TYR A 11 3.91 5.42 -0.96
C TYR A 11 4.53 4.64 0.21
N GLY A 12 4.97 5.36 1.26
CA GLY A 12 5.52 4.79 2.49
C GLY A 12 4.53 4.01 3.35
N SER A 13 3.22 4.14 3.11
CA SER A 13 2.17 3.53 3.93
C SER A 13 0.93 3.13 3.11
N ILE A 14 0.98 1.96 2.47
CA ILE A 14 -0.16 1.41 1.71
C ILE A 14 -0.76 0.27 2.52
N ILE A 15 -2.02 0.42 2.93
CA ILE A 15 -2.77 -0.62 3.65
C ILE A 15 -3.77 -1.23 2.68
N LEU A 16 -3.74 -2.55 2.55
CA LEU A 16 -4.70 -3.29 1.74
C LEU A 16 -5.90 -3.71 2.58
N SER A 17 -7.02 -3.03 2.40
CA SER A 17 -8.32 -3.38 2.99
C SER A 17 -9.27 -3.96 1.92
N GLY A 18 -10.21 -4.79 2.36
CA GLY A 18 -11.25 -5.37 1.50
C GLY A 18 -10.94 -6.75 0.90
N GLY A 19 -12.00 -7.45 0.49
CA GLY A 19 -11.93 -8.83 -0.01
C GLY A 19 -11.26 -8.98 -1.38
N SER A 20 -11.34 -7.96 -2.25
CA SER A 20 -10.80 -8.02 -3.62
C SER A 20 -9.27 -8.06 -3.68
N THR A 21 -8.58 -7.70 -2.60
CA THR A 21 -7.11 -7.74 -2.58
C THR A 21 -6.60 -9.08 -2.00
N LEU A 22 -7.49 -10.05 -1.64
CA LEU A 22 -7.15 -11.35 -1.00
C LEU A 22 -6.53 -12.33 -1.98
N PHE A 23 -6.47 -11.96 -3.27
CA PHE A 23 -5.75 -12.70 -4.27
C PHE A 23 -4.29 -12.90 -3.84
N GLN A 24 -3.86 -14.17 -3.84
CA GLN A 24 -2.47 -14.53 -3.60
C GLN A 24 -1.57 -13.78 -4.61
N GLY A 25 -0.53 -13.10 -4.12
CA GLY A 25 0.39 -12.32 -4.96
C GLY A 25 -0.10 -10.92 -5.38
N PHE A 26 -1.29 -10.48 -4.97
CA PHE A 26 -1.74 -9.11 -5.26
C PHE A 26 -0.84 -8.04 -4.63
N GLY A 27 -0.38 -8.27 -3.39
CA GLY A 27 0.54 -7.38 -2.69
C GLY A 27 1.87 -7.22 -3.44
N ASP A 28 2.45 -8.31 -3.91
CA ASP A 28 3.72 -8.30 -4.67
C ASP A 28 3.57 -7.62 -6.02
N ARG A 29 2.47 -7.87 -6.73
CA ARG A 29 2.16 -7.19 -8.00
C ARG A 29 2.03 -5.68 -7.79
N LEU A 30 1.30 -5.27 -6.75
CA LEU A 30 1.13 -3.87 -6.42
C LEU A 30 2.46 -3.22 -6.02
N LEU A 31 3.30 -3.93 -5.26
CA LEU A 31 4.64 -3.45 -4.89
C LEU A 31 5.51 -3.21 -6.13
N SER A 32 5.47 -4.14 -7.10
CA SER A 32 6.24 -4.03 -8.34
C SER A 32 5.79 -2.82 -9.19
N GLU A 33 4.48 -2.66 -9.40
CA GLU A 33 3.95 -1.52 -10.15
C GLU A 33 4.23 -0.19 -9.45
N MET A 34 4.10 -0.13 -8.12
CA MET A 34 4.41 1.07 -7.36
C MET A 34 5.90 1.43 -7.42
N ARG A 35 6.80 0.44 -7.38
CA ARG A 35 8.24 0.67 -7.61
C ARG A 35 8.55 1.18 -9.01
N ARG A 36 7.80 0.73 -10.02
CA ARG A 36 7.95 1.18 -11.41
C ARG A 36 7.47 2.62 -11.62
N LEU A 37 6.40 3.01 -10.92
CA LEU A 37 5.79 4.35 -11.03
C LEU A 37 6.42 5.39 -10.11
N SER A 38 6.99 4.97 -8.99
CA SER A 38 7.56 5.86 -7.99
C SER A 38 9.02 6.20 -8.31
N PRO A 39 9.49 7.43 -7.99
CA PRO A 39 10.91 7.76 -8.06
C PRO A 39 11.72 6.84 -7.15
N GLN A 40 12.94 6.47 -7.57
CA GLN A 40 13.82 5.48 -6.91
C GLN A 40 14.10 5.76 -5.42
N ASP A 41 13.88 6.98 -4.95
CA ASP A 41 14.10 7.42 -3.57
C ASP A 41 12.90 7.19 -2.63
N THR A 42 11.86 6.48 -3.09
CA THR A 42 10.63 6.30 -2.30
C THR A 42 10.52 4.87 -1.77
N LYS A 43 10.57 4.73 -0.45
CA LYS A 43 10.44 3.44 0.23
C LYS A 43 8.99 2.99 0.27
N VAL A 44 8.55 2.19 -0.70
CA VAL A 44 7.18 1.64 -0.74
C VAL A 44 7.00 0.54 0.30
N ARG A 45 5.97 0.66 1.15
CA ARG A 45 5.62 -0.37 2.16
C ARG A 45 4.14 -0.73 2.02
N ILE A 46 3.86 -2.01 1.79
CA ILE A 46 2.50 -2.53 1.68
C ILE A 46 2.24 -3.44 2.87
N THR A 47 1.21 -3.11 3.65
CA THR A 47 0.76 -3.91 4.79
C THR A 47 -0.58 -4.54 4.44
N ALA A 48 -0.63 -5.87 4.46
CA ALA A 48 -1.84 -6.65 4.19
C ALA A 48 -2.18 -7.46 5.45
N PRO A 49 -3.05 -6.96 6.34
CA PRO A 49 -3.49 -7.75 7.48
C PRO A 49 -4.29 -8.98 7.00
N GLN A 50 -4.06 -10.13 7.65
CA GLN A 50 -4.70 -11.41 7.30
C GLN A 50 -6.21 -11.39 7.56
N ARG A 51 -6.62 -10.64 8.59
CA ARG A 51 -8.00 -10.25 8.87
C ARG A 51 -8.21 -8.85 8.29
N ARG A 52 -8.91 -8.74 7.17
CA ARG A 52 -9.15 -7.46 6.47
C ARG A 52 -10.40 -6.75 6.96
N GLU A 53 -10.73 -7.03 8.21
CA GLU A 53 -11.74 -6.36 8.99
C GLU A 53 -11.08 -5.06 9.43
N TRP A 54 -11.46 -3.99 8.75
CA TRP A 54 -11.34 -2.57 9.10
C TRP A 54 -10.53 -2.26 10.37
N PHE A 55 -9.42 -1.53 10.20
CA PHE A 55 -8.54 -1.03 11.27
C PHE A 55 -9.24 -0.10 12.30
N TRP A 56 -10.54 0.16 12.14
CA TRP A 56 -11.34 0.99 13.04
C TRP A 56 -11.91 0.24 14.24
N ASP A 57 -11.80 -1.09 14.27
CA ASP A 57 -12.34 -1.94 15.34
C ASP A 57 -11.37 -2.13 16.52
N ASP A 58 -10.12 -1.66 16.41
CA ASP A 58 -9.11 -1.72 17.49
C ASP A 58 -9.18 -0.43 18.35
N LYS A 59 -10.32 -0.23 19.01
CA LYS A 59 -10.61 0.89 19.93
C LYS A 59 -11.01 0.39 21.30
#